data_AF-A0A1B6NQA7-F1
#
_entry.id   AF-A0A1B6NQA7-F1
#
_cell.length_a   1.000
_cell.length_b   1.000
_cell.length_c   1.000
_cell.angle_alpha   90.00
_cell.angle_beta   90.00
_cell.angle_gamma   90.00
#
_symmetry.space_group_name_H-M   'P 1'
#
loop_
_entity.id
_entity.type
_entity.pdbx_description
1 polymer ?
#
loop_
_entity_poly.entity_id
_entity_poly.type
_entity_poly.pdbx_seq_one_letter_code
_entity_poly.pdbx_strand_id
1 'polypeptide(L)' 'IPSMPDVVMVSESGLSVQVPTNRLRQFVTSDGIKGRFRMIIDANKKIKSFERLA' A
#
# COMPACT_ATOMS: atom_id res chain seq x y z
N ILE A 1 12.67 18.38 4.21
CA ILE A 1 12.38 17.17 3.41
C ILE A 1 10.98 16.72 3.84
N PRO A 2 9.96 16.64 2.98
CA PRO A 2 8.63 16.24 3.43
C PRO A 2 8.71 14.78 3.88
N SER A 3 8.33 14.50 5.13
CA SER A 3 8.09 13.14 5.59
C SER A 3 6.93 12.58 4.79
N MET A 4 7.21 11.65 3.87
CA MET A 4 6.15 10.89 3.21
C MET A 4 5.44 10.10 4.30
N PRO A 5 4.13 10.36 4.56
CA PRO A 5 3.42 9.62 5.59
C PRO A 5 3.40 8.15 5.20
N ASP A 6 3.65 7.24 6.13
CA ASP A 6 3.45 5.81 5.91
C ASP A 6 1.95 5.50 5.93
N VAL A 7 1.49 4.68 4.98
CA VAL A 7 0.08 4.23 4.94
C VAL A 7 -0.01 2.91 5.67
N VAL A 8 -0.98 2.79 6.58
CA VAL A 8 -1.30 1.53 7.25
C VAL A 8 -2.32 0.78 6.41
N MET A 9 -1.97 -0.41 5.96
CA MET A 9 -2.88 -1.35 5.30
C MET A 9 -3.13 -2.55 6.20
N VAL A 10 -4.33 -3.11 6.16
CA VAL A 10 -4.68 -4.33 6.91
C VAL A 10 -4.84 -5.47 5.90
N SER A 11 -4.08 -6.55 6.08
CA SER A 11 -4.25 -7.77 5.30
C SER A 11 -5.53 -8.48 5.70
N GLU A 12 -6.01 -9.38 4.84
CA GLU A 12 -7.19 -10.19 5.16
C GLU A 12 -6.98 -11.14 6.36
N SER A 13 -5.73 -11.48 6.66
CA SER A 13 -5.34 -12.21 7.86
C SER A 13 -5.30 -11.34 9.12
N GLY A 14 -5.64 -10.05 9.03
CA GLY A 14 -5.65 -9.10 10.14
C GLY A 14 -4.29 -8.47 10.46
N LEU A 15 -3.27 -8.66 9.62
CA LEU A 15 -1.95 -8.06 9.82
C LEU A 15 -1.92 -6.63 9.30
N SER A 16 -1.66 -5.68 10.19
CA SER A 16 -1.39 -4.29 9.80
C SER A 16 0.04 -4.13 9.29
N VAL A 17 0.20 -3.69 8.05
CA VAL A 17 1.48 -3.45 7.39
C VAL A 17 1.59 -1.98 7.03
N GLN A 18 2.67 -1.34 7.49
CA GLN A 18 3.03 0.00 7.04
C GLN A 18 3.71 -0.08 5.68
N VAL A 19 3.20 0.69 4.73
CA VAL A 19 3.67 0.71 3.35
C VAL A 19 3.98 2.14 2.93
N PRO A 20 5.12 2.36 2.27
CA PRO A 20 5.53 3.69 1.85
C PRO A 20 4.59 4.23 0.77
N THR A 21 4.06 5.43 1.01
CA THR A 21 3.01 6.05 0.18
C THR A 21 3.48 6.38 -1.24
N ASN A 22 4.79 6.41 -1.52
CA ASN A 22 5.33 6.68 -2.86
C ASN A 22 4.74 5.75 -3.92
N ARG A 23 4.55 4.47 -3.58
CA ARG A 23 4.01 3.45 -4.49
C ARG A 23 2.49 3.49 -4.59
N LEU A 24 1.83 4.09 -3.60
CA LEU A 24 0.38 4.20 -3.51
C LEU A 24 -0.14 5.56 -3.98
N ARG A 25 0.75 6.55 -4.24
CA ARG A 25 0.38 7.91 -4.65
C ARG A 25 -0.55 7.96 -5.86
N GLN A 26 -0.38 7.04 -6.81
CA GLN A 26 -1.26 6.92 -7.99
C GLN A 26 -2.70 6.50 -7.65
N PHE A 27 -2.91 5.92 -6.46
CA PHE A 27 -4.20 5.47 -5.95
C PHE A 27 -4.72 6.39 -4.82
N VAL A 28 -3.97 7.41 -4.43
CA VAL A 28 -4.40 8.41 -3.44
C VAL A 28 -5.40 9.33 -4.11
N THR A 29 -6.62 9.34 -3.60
CA THR A 29 -7.65 10.32 -3.96
C THR A 29 -7.70 11.41 -2.90
N SER A 30 -8.46 12.48 -3.14
CA SER A 30 -8.77 13.50 -2.12
C SER A 30 -9.42 12.91 -0.86
N ASP A 31 -10.12 11.77 -0.99
CA ASP A 31 -10.70 10.99 0.11
C ASP A 31 -9.71 10.02 0.79
N GLY A 32 -8.44 10.04 0.38
CA GLY A 32 -7.40 9.10 0.82
C GLY A 32 -7.29 7.85 -0.04
N ILE A 33 -6.76 6.78 0.55
CA ILE A 33 -6.66 5.45 -0.07
C ILE A 33 -7.76 4.58 0.52
N LYS A 34 -8.69 4.13 -0.32
CA LYS A 34 -9.80 3.24 0.06
C LYS A 34 -9.93 2.11 -0.97
N GLY A 35 -10.13 0.89 -0.48
CA GLY A 35 -10.35 -0.29 -1.31
C GLY A 35 -9.44 -1.46 -0.95
N ARG A 36 -9.54 -2.54 -1.72
CA ARG A 36 -8.75 -3.75 -1.54
C ARG A 36 -7.53 -3.69 -2.47
N PHE A 37 -6.35 -3.82 -1.89
CA PHE A 37 -5.10 -3.80 -2.63
C PHE A 37 -4.41 -5.15 -2.53
N ARG A 38 -3.94 -5.67 -3.65
CA ARG A 38 -3.05 -6.82 -3.71
C ARG A 38 -1.61 -6.32 -3.71
N MET A 39 -0.85 -6.70 -2.69
CA MET A 39 0.59 -6.49 -2.66
C MET A 39 1.28 -7.66 -3.38
N ILE A 40 2.05 -7.36 -4.42
CA ILE A 40 2.92 -8.34 -5.09
C ILE A 40 4.31 -8.21 -4.49
N ILE A 41 4.83 -9.31 -3.95
CA ILE A 41 6.19 -9.40 -3.39
C ILE A 41 7.09 -10.23 -4.31
N ASP A 42 8.40 -9.99 -4.27
CA ASP A 42 9.40 -10.83 -4.92
C ASP A 42 9.84 -12.01 -4.04
N ALA A 43 10.70 -12.87 -4.59
CA ALA A 43 11.27 -14.02 -3.87
C ALA A 43 12.11 -13.62 -2.63
N ASN A 44 12.56 -12.37 -2.55
CA ASN A 44 13.30 -11.81 -1.41
C ASN A 44 12.39 -11.08 -0.41
N LYS A 45 11.07 -11.28 -0.49
CA LYS A 45 10.06 -10.63 0.36
C LYS A 45 10.05 -9.10 0.23
N LYS A 46 10.54 -8.55 -0.88
CA LYS A 46 10.44 -7.11 -1.16
C LYS A 46 9.17 -6.82 -1.94
N ILE A 47 8.57 -5.66 -1.65
CA ILE A 47 7.38 -5.18 -2.34
C ILE A 47 7.75 -4.81 -3.78
N LYS A 48 7.16 -5.49 -4.75
CA LYS A 48 7.31 -5.20 -6.19
C LYS A 48 6.29 -4.15 -6.66
N SER A 49 5.02 -4.37 -6.35
CA SER A 49 3.91 -3.51 -6.80
C SER A 49 2.67 -3.68 -5.93
N PHE A 50 1.74 -2.73 -6.07
CA PHE A 50 0.39 -2.82 -5.56
C PHE A 50 -0.59 -2.77 -6.72
N GLU A 51 -1.58 -3.65 -6.69
CA GLU A 51 -2.70 -3.65 -7.63
C GLU A 51 -3.98 -3.36 -6.87
N ARG A 52 -4.82 -2.46 -7.39
CA ARG A 52 -6.16 -2.24 -6.84
C ARG A 52 -7.09 -3.34 -7.36
N LEU A 53 -7.67 -4.12 -6.46
CA LEU A 53 -8.77 -5.02 -6.77
C LEU A 53 -10.04 -4.17 -6.64
N ALA A 54 -10.73 -3.97 -7.77
CA ALA A 54 -11.87 -3.06 -7.94
C ALA A 54 -12.89 -3.11 -6.80
#